data_AF-A0A3A6HPN5-F1
#
_entry.id   AF-A0A3A6HPN5-F1
#
_cell.length_a   1.000
_cell.length_b   1.000
_cell.length_c   1.000
_cell.angle_alpha   90.00
_cell.angle_beta   90.00
_cell.angle_gamma   90.00
#
_symmetry.space_group_name_H-M   'P 1'
#
loop_
_entity.id
_entity.type
_entity.pdbx_description
1 polymer ?
#
loop_
_entity_poly.entity_id
_entity_poly.type
_entity_poly.pdbx_seq_one_letter_code
_entity_poly.pdbx_strand_id
1 'polypeptide(L)'
;MITGVIKNQARGGTLVVTLPCSLYDLRDHLASIGITSEWRELPVGGTEAVKVQLTAEEPIGGLVLSKLEQGDTLTGLNVACQEIRRNCPYGYDEFMDMLAPKKDAMMDRFHFYQPYVPYPPSAATGVDYLMEETDRYRLTMENYARACKAAEDEEYEMPEDDGWER
;
A
#
# COMPACT_ATOMS: atom_id res chain seq x y z
N MET A 1 -4.87 8.45 1.75
CA MET A 1 -4.23 9.67 1.23
C MET A 1 -3.32 10.25 2.33
N ILE A 2 -2.09 10.65 2.00
CA ILE A 2 -1.13 11.23 2.97
C ILE A 2 -0.80 12.66 2.56
N THR A 3 -0.94 13.62 3.47
CA THR A 3 -0.58 15.02 3.27
C THR A 3 0.78 15.30 3.89
N GLY A 4 1.72 15.76 3.07
CA GLY A 4 3.06 16.16 3.47
C GLY A 4 3.23 17.68 3.46
N VAL A 5 3.69 18.24 4.57
CA VAL A 5 4.15 19.64 4.68
C VAL A 5 5.67 19.63 4.74
N ILE A 6 6.31 20.17 3.70
CA ILE A 6 7.77 20.16 3.51
C ILE A 6 8.28 21.58 3.54
N LYS A 7 9.21 21.89 4.44
CA LYS A 7 9.78 23.23 4.61
C LYS A 7 11.27 23.21 4.38
N ASN A 8 11.72 23.96 3.39
CA ASN A 8 13.15 24.21 3.17
C ASN A 8 13.59 25.38 4.07
N GLN A 9 14.29 25.09 5.16
CA GLN A 9 14.70 26.08 6.14
C GLN A 9 15.80 27.01 5.61
N ALA A 10 16.63 26.52 4.69
CA ALA A 10 17.70 27.31 4.11
C ALA A 10 17.19 28.37 3.11
N ARG A 11 16.09 28.09 2.42
CA ARG A 11 15.52 28.98 1.38
C ARG A 11 14.16 29.59 1.73
N GLY A 12 13.55 29.20 2.85
CA GLY A 12 12.28 29.75 3.33
C GLY A 12 11.01 29.26 2.61
N GLY A 13 11.12 28.26 1.72
CA GLY A 13 9.99 27.72 0.96
C GLY A 13 9.18 26.68 1.73
N THR A 14 7.85 26.70 1.60
CA THR A 14 6.94 25.67 2.14
C THR A 14 6.13 25.05 1.00
N LEU A 15 6.11 23.72 0.95
CA LEU A 15 5.32 22.93 0.04
C LEU A 15 4.31 22.11 0.84
N VAL A 16 3.08 22.09 0.36
CA VAL A 16 2.06 21.13 0.80
C VAL A 16 1.78 20.22 -0.38
N VAL A 17 1.98 18.92 -0.20
CA VAL A 17 1.81 17.90 -1.25
C VAL A 17 0.93 16.77 -0.74
N THR A 18 0.12 16.21 -1.62
CA THR A 18 -0.70 15.02 -1.33
C THR A 18 -0.07 13.81 -2.03
N LEU A 19 0.14 12.74 -1.27
CA LEU A 19 0.68 11.48 -1.74
C LEU A 19 -0.45 10.42 -1.83
N PRO A 20 -0.40 9.54 -2.85
CA PRO A 20 0.60 9.52 -3.92
C PRO A 20 0.35 10.58 -5.01
N CYS A 21 1.43 11.10 -5.60
CA CYS A 21 1.43 11.93 -6.81
C CYS A 21 2.44 11.37 -7.84
N SER A 22 2.46 11.87 -9.07
CA SER A 22 3.44 11.40 -10.05
C SER A 22 4.86 11.78 -9.60
N LEU A 23 5.86 10.97 -9.94
CA LEU A 23 7.26 11.28 -9.59
C LEU A 23 7.78 12.54 -10.27
N TYR A 24 7.22 12.90 -11.43
CA TYR A 24 7.52 14.16 -12.11
C TYR A 24 6.95 15.35 -11.34
N ASP A 25 5.69 15.27 -10.90
CA ASP A 25 5.08 16.32 -10.07
C ASP A 25 5.80 16.46 -8.74
N LEU A 26 6.14 15.35 -8.07
CA LEU A 26 6.87 15.38 -6.81
C LEU A 26 8.22 16.11 -6.96
N ARG A 27 8.96 15.81 -8.03
CA ARG A 27 10.22 16.49 -8.33
C ARG A 27 10.00 18.00 -8.55
N ASP A 28 9.03 18.36 -9.38
CA ASP A 28 8.81 19.74 -9.77
C ASP A 28 8.26 20.57 -8.59
N HIS A 29 7.42 19.97 -7.74
CA HIS A 29 6.98 20.54 -6.48
C HIS A 29 8.14 20.77 -5.50
N LEU A 30 9.03 19.79 -5.31
CA LEU A 30 10.20 19.95 -4.44
C LEU A 30 11.17 21.01 -4.98
N ALA A 31 11.36 21.05 -6.30
CA ALA A 31 12.17 22.07 -6.96
C ALA A 31 11.60 23.48 -6.75
N SER A 32 10.27 23.64 -6.67
CA SER A 32 9.62 24.94 -6.44
C SER A 32 9.99 25.58 -5.09
N ILE A 33 10.39 24.77 -4.10
CA ILE A 33 10.89 25.24 -2.80
C ILE A 33 12.42 25.13 -2.69
N GLY A 34 13.10 24.94 -3.82
CA GLY A 34 14.56 24.92 -3.92
C GLY A 34 15.23 23.61 -3.50
N ILE A 35 14.51 22.48 -3.51
CA ILE A 35 15.06 21.14 -3.31
C ILE A 35 15.20 20.48 -4.68
N THR A 36 16.38 20.64 -5.29
CA THR A 36 16.64 20.18 -6.67
C THR A 36 17.61 19.00 -6.75
N SER A 37 18.57 18.93 -5.84
CA SER A 37 19.53 17.82 -5.70
C SER A 37 19.02 16.80 -4.68
N GLU A 38 19.30 15.52 -4.91
CA GLU A 38 19.04 14.43 -3.94
C GLU A 38 17.59 14.35 -3.44
N TRP A 39 16.63 14.93 -4.18
CA TRP A 39 15.22 14.97 -3.79
C TRP A 39 14.61 13.56 -3.64
N ARG A 40 15.19 12.57 -4.33
CA ARG A 40 14.81 11.15 -4.21
C ARG A 40 15.22 10.54 -2.88
N GLU A 41 16.29 11.05 -2.29
CA GLU A 41 16.89 10.57 -1.05
C GLU A 41 16.39 11.36 0.17
N LEU A 42 15.51 12.35 -0.04
CA LEU A 42 14.94 13.14 1.04
C LEU A 42 14.19 12.25 2.04
N PRO A 43 14.68 12.12 3.29
CA PRO A 43 14.07 11.23 4.27
C PRO A 43 12.68 11.70 4.68
N VAL A 44 11.80 10.77 5.03
CA VAL A 44 10.45 11.06 5.55
C VAL A 44 10.49 11.83 6.88
N GLY A 45 11.57 11.67 7.65
CA GLY A 45 11.84 12.45 8.86
C GLY A 45 12.42 13.84 8.61
N GLY A 46 12.80 14.14 7.36
CA GLY A 46 13.52 15.36 6.99
C GLY A 46 15.02 15.30 7.30
N THR A 47 15.66 16.46 7.16
CA THR A 47 17.08 16.71 7.44
C THR A 47 17.23 18.00 8.26
N GLU A 48 18.45 18.38 8.63
CA GLU A 48 18.70 19.67 9.29
C GLU A 48 18.26 20.88 8.45
N ALA A 49 18.29 20.76 7.12
CA ALA A 49 17.91 21.84 6.21
C ALA A 49 16.44 21.76 5.78
N VAL A 50 15.81 20.58 5.89
CA VAL A 50 14.46 20.33 5.37
C VAL A 50 13.61 19.67 6.43
N LYS A 51 12.58 20.37 6.91
CA LYS A 51 11.59 19.80 7.82
C LYS A 51 10.46 19.14 7.05
N VAL A 52 10.18 17.88 7.32
CA VAL A 52 9.06 17.12 6.74
C VAL A 52 8.05 16.81 7.84
N GLN A 53 6.77 17.02 7.57
CA GLN A 53 5.67 16.64 8.44
C GLN A 53 4.64 15.87 7.62
N LEU A 54 4.33 14.66 8.03
CA LEU A 54 3.39 13.77 7.33
C LEU A 54 2.15 13.57 8.19
N THR A 55 0.98 13.64 7.56
CA THR A 55 -0.32 13.43 8.19
C THR A 55 -1.20 12.59 7.28
N ALA A 56 -2.08 11.79 7.86
CA ALA A 56 -3.04 10.99 7.12
C ALA A 56 -4.44 11.21 7.68
N GLU A 57 -5.40 11.39 6.79
CA GLU A 57 -6.82 11.52 7.15
C GLU A 57 -7.53 10.17 7.14
N GLU A 58 -7.06 9.24 6.31
CA GLU A 58 -7.64 7.90 6.16
C GLU A 58 -6.87 6.86 6.99
N PRO A 59 -7.55 5.82 7.53
CA PRO A 59 -6.92 4.77 8.32
C PRO A 59 -5.72 4.11 7.65
N ILE A 60 -5.83 3.82 6.35
CA ILE A 60 -4.73 3.23 5.57
C ILE A 60 -3.48 4.12 5.54
N GLY A 61 -3.67 5.43 5.43
CA GLY A 61 -2.56 6.38 5.48
C GLY A 61 -1.92 6.39 6.87
N GLY A 62 -2.71 6.33 7.93
CA GLY A 62 -2.21 6.22 9.30
C GLY A 62 -1.40 4.94 9.52
N LEU A 63 -1.87 3.82 8.99
CA LEU A 63 -1.16 2.55 9.05
C LEU A 63 0.16 2.61 8.28
N VAL A 64 0.17 3.13 7.06
CA VAL A 64 1.40 3.33 6.28
C VAL A 64 2.41 4.18 7.06
N LEU A 65 1.99 5.32 7.61
CA LEU A 65 2.87 6.18 8.41
C LEU A 65 3.40 5.48 9.68
N SER A 66 2.63 4.56 10.27
CA SER A 66 3.05 3.81 11.46
C SER A 66 4.15 2.79 11.20
N LYS A 67 4.37 2.41 9.94
CA LYS A 67 5.36 1.42 9.52
C LYS A 67 6.67 2.03 9.02
N LEU A 68 6.70 3.35 8.82
CA LEU A 68 7.87 4.04 8.29
C LEU A 68 9.04 4.01 9.26
N GLU A 69 10.23 3.86 8.70
CA GLU A 69 11.51 4.02 9.39
C GLU A 69 12.17 5.37 9.08
N GLN A 70 13.13 5.76 9.93
CA GLN A 70 13.86 7.01 9.75
C GLN A 70 14.63 7.08 8.42
N GLY A 71 15.08 5.93 7.92
CA GLY A 71 15.82 5.81 6.65
C GLY A 71 14.92 5.84 5.41
N ASP A 72 13.60 5.75 5.57
CA ASP A 72 12.69 5.77 4.43
C ASP A 72 12.69 7.15 3.76
N THR A 73 12.51 7.16 2.44
CA THR A 73 12.49 8.39 1.65
C THR A 73 11.07 8.79 1.28
N LEU A 74 10.84 10.08 1.08
CA LEU A 74 9.56 10.59 0.55
C LEU A 74 9.20 9.97 -0.80
N THR A 75 10.20 9.65 -1.61
CA THR A 75 9.99 8.97 -2.90
C THR A 75 9.56 7.53 -2.68
N GLY A 76 10.21 6.79 -1.77
CA GLY A 76 9.81 5.45 -1.38
C GLY A 76 8.38 5.40 -0.85
N LEU A 77 8.03 6.31 0.06
CA LEU A 77 6.66 6.46 0.56
C LEU A 77 5.65 6.73 -0.57
N ASN A 78 6.00 7.61 -1.51
CA ASN A 78 5.13 7.93 -2.64
C ASN A 78 4.88 6.69 -3.52
N VAL A 79 5.93 5.92 -3.81
CA VAL A 79 5.84 4.67 -4.58
C VAL A 79 5.01 3.62 -3.83
N ALA A 80 5.25 3.42 -2.53
CA ALA A 80 4.46 2.49 -1.72
C ALA A 80 2.97 2.84 -1.75
N CYS A 81 2.63 4.13 -1.61
CA CYS A 81 1.24 4.58 -1.72
C CYS A 81 0.63 4.28 -3.10
N GLN A 82 1.41 4.39 -4.18
CA GLN A 82 0.94 4.05 -5.54
C GLN A 82 0.69 2.55 -5.68
N GLU A 83 1.62 1.72 -5.22
CA GLU A 83 1.49 0.26 -5.31
C GLU A 83 0.33 -0.25 -4.46
N ILE A 84 0.15 0.27 -3.24
CA ILE A 84 -1.00 -0.07 -2.39
C ILE A 84 -2.31 0.29 -3.12
N ARG A 85 -2.39 1.49 -3.71
CA ARG A 85 -3.59 1.91 -4.45
C ARG A 85 -3.85 1.05 -5.70
N ARG A 86 -2.80 0.62 -6.38
CA ARG A 86 -2.90 -0.22 -7.58
C ARG A 86 -3.37 -1.63 -7.24
N ASN A 87 -2.84 -2.21 -6.17
CA ASN A 87 -3.05 -3.61 -5.81
C ASN A 87 -4.26 -3.82 -4.87
N CYS A 88 -4.81 -2.75 -4.29
CA CYS A 88 -6.01 -2.79 -3.45
C CYS A 88 -7.15 -1.92 -4.03
N PRO A 89 -7.71 -2.24 -5.22
CA PRO A 89 -8.68 -1.39 -5.89
C PRO A 89 -10.10 -1.40 -5.28
N TYR A 90 -10.48 -2.46 -4.55
CA TYR A 90 -11.86 -2.68 -4.08
C TYR A 90 -12.06 -2.52 -2.56
N GLY A 91 -11.05 -2.02 -1.85
CA GLY A 91 -11.12 -1.83 -0.40
C GLY A 91 -9.75 -1.99 0.23
N TYR A 92 -9.44 -1.13 1.21
CA TYR A 92 -8.22 -1.24 2.00
C TYR A 92 -8.42 -2.09 3.26
N ASP A 93 -9.64 -2.49 3.58
CA ASP A 93 -9.94 -3.09 4.88
C ASP A 93 -9.34 -4.50 5.02
N GLU A 94 -9.44 -5.34 3.99
CA GLU A 94 -8.79 -6.66 3.95
C GLU A 94 -7.27 -6.52 3.99
N PHE A 95 -6.73 -5.53 3.28
CA PHE A 95 -5.30 -5.24 3.28
C PHE A 95 -4.82 -4.72 4.65
N MET A 96 -5.60 -3.86 5.30
CA MET A 96 -5.30 -3.37 6.64
C MET A 96 -5.37 -4.49 7.67
N ASP A 97 -6.37 -5.37 7.58
CA ASP A 97 -6.50 -6.54 8.44
C ASP A 97 -5.34 -7.51 8.21
N MET A 98 -4.84 -7.64 6.98
CA MET A 98 -3.63 -8.41 6.69
C MET A 98 -2.39 -7.84 7.39
N LEU A 99 -2.21 -6.51 7.35
CA LEU A 99 -1.05 -5.80 7.93
C LEU A 99 -1.13 -5.66 9.46
N ALA A 100 -2.34 -5.67 10.01
CA ALA A 100 -2.63 -5.58 11.43
C ALA A 100 -3.78 -6.54 11.81
N PRO A 101 -3.49 -7.86 11.88
CA PRO A 101 -4.50 -8.87 12.15
C PRO A 101 -5.27 -8.62 13.43
N LYS A 102 -6.59 -8.81 13.39
CA LYS A 102 -7.45 -8.63 14.55
C LYS A 102 -7.48 -9.91 15.37
N LYS A 103 -7.65 -9.76 16.68
CA LYS A 103 -7.76 -10.91 17.60
C LYS A 103 -9.03 -11.73 17.37
N ASP A 104 -10.10 -11.07 16.93
CA ASP A 104 -11.38 -11.71 16.62
C ASP A 104 -11.44 -11.99 15.12
N ALA A 105 -11.45 -13.27 14.75
CA ALA A 105 -11.50 -13.74 13.37
C ALA A 105 -12.77 -13.31 12.63
N MET A 106 -13.88 -13.06 13.34
CA MET A 106 -15.12 -12.58 12.72
C MET A 106 -15.03 -11.10 12.31
N MET A 107 -14.08 -10.38 12.88
CA MET A 107 -13.81 -8.97 12.56
C MET A 107 -12.62 -8.80 11.61
N ASP A 108 -11.85 -9.86 11.38
CA ASP A 108 -10.69 -9.92 10.49
C ASP A 108 -11.13 -10.39 9.10
N ARG A 109 -11.26 -9.43 8.18
CA ARG A 109 -11.71 -9.74 6.81
C ARG A 109 -10.66 -10.50 6.02
N PHE A 110 -9.38 -10.37 6.39
CA PHE A 110 -8.30 -11.11 5.74
C PHE A 110 -8.27 -12.58 6.16
N HIS A 111 -8.84 -12.94 7.31
CA HIS A 111 -8.86 -14.31 7.80
C HIS A 111 -9.38 -15.32 6.77
N PHE A 112 -10.42 -14.95 6.01
CA PHE A 112 -10.99 -15.77 4.94
C PHE A 112 -9.96 -16.13 3.85
N TYR A 113 -9.01 -15.23 3.57
CA TYR A 113 -8.03 -15.39 2.50
C TYR A 113 -6.77 -16.15 2.92
N GLN A 114 -6.63 -16.53 4.20
CA GLN A 114 -5.45 -17.25 4.71
C GLN A 114 -5.05 -18.49 3.89
N PRO A 115 -5.99 -19.33 3.39
CA PRO A 115 -5.63 -20.50 2.59
C PRO A 115 -4.96 -20.18 1.25
N TYR A 116 -5.14 -18.96 0.73
CA TYR A 116 -4.61 -18.54 -0.57
C TYR A 116 -3.27 -17.78 -0.47
N VAL A 117 -2.79 -17.58 0.77
CA VAL A 117 -1.55 -16.85 1.04
C VAL A 117 -0.35 -17.64 0.49
N PRO A 118 0.47 -17.04 -0.39
CA PRO A 118 1.53 -17.77 -1.09
C PRO A 118 2.77 -18.02 -0.25
N TYR A 119 3.07 -17.16 0.73
CA TYR A 119 4.27 -17.21 1.57
C TYR A 119 4.07 -16.46 2.89
N PRO A 120 4.93 -16.70 3.91
CA PRO A 120 4.84 -16.03 5.21
C PRO A 120 4.99 -14.50 5.15
N PRO A 121 4.62 -13.76 6.21
CA PRO A 121 4.78 -12.31 6.27
C PRO A 121 6.23 -11.87 6.07
N SER A 122 6.40 -10.69 5.47
CA SER A 122 7.71 -10.06 5.29
C SER A 122 8.45 -9.85 6.61
N ALA A 123 9.77 -10.05 6.59
CA ALA A 123 10.68 -9.72 7.68
C ALA A 123 11.30 -8.31 7.53
N ALA A 124 10.99 -7.62 6.43
CA ALA A 124 11.45 -6.25 6.19
C ALA A 124 10.76 -5.27 7.13
N THR A 125 11.23 -4.02 7.11
CA THR A 125 10.65 -2.90 7.84
C THR A 125 10.53 -1.69 6.91
N GLY A 126 9.89 -0.62 7.36
CA GLY A 126 9.78 0.62 6.58
C GLY A 126 8.95 0.47 5.30
N VAL A 127 9.39 1.17 4.26
CA VAL A 127 8.76 1.13 2.92
C VAL A 127 8.88 -0.26 2.30
N ASP A 128 9.99 -0.97 2.49
CA ASP A 128 10.19 -2.29 1.89
C ASP A 128 9.17 -3.31 2.42
N TYR A 129 8.88 -3.27 3.73
CA TYR A 129 7.79 -4.06 4.32
C TYR A 129 6.45 -3.78 3.64
N LEU A 130 6.10 -2.51 3.44
CA LEU A 130 4.84 -2.13 2.80
C LEU A 130 4.77 -2.64 1.36
N MET A 131 5.87 -2.59 0.62
CA MET A 131 5.95 -3.07 -0.75
C MET A 131 5.81 -4.59 -0.84
N GLU A 132 6.55 -5.33 -0.03
CA GLU A 132 6.50 -6.80 -0.01
C GLU A 132 5.13 -7.32 0.43
N GLU A 133 4.53 -6.70 1.44
CA GLU A 133 3.19 -7.08 1.90
C GLU A 133 2.11 -6.70 0.88
N THR A 134 2.26 -5.57 0.18
CA THR A 134 1.36 -5.23 -0.93
C THR A 134 1.40 -6.28 -2.03
N ASP A 135 2.59 -6.78 -2.38
CA ASP A 135 2.73 -7.85 -3.37
C ASP A 135 2.16 -9.18 -2.86
N ARG A 136 2.38 -9.49 -1.57
CA ARG A 136 1.79 -10.66 -0.91
C ARG A 136 0.26 -10.63 -0.96
N TYR A 137 -0.34 -9.48 -0.71
CA TYR A 137 -1.78 -9.28 -0.84
C TYR A 137 -2.26 -9.50 -2.27
N ARG A 138 -1.60 -8.88 -3.26
CA ARG A 138 -1.92 -9.05 -4.68
C ARG A 138 -1.92 -10.52 -5.09
N LEU A 139 -0.86 -11.25 -4.75
CA LEU A 139 -0.75 -12.67 -5.07
C LEU A 139 -1.79 -13.53 -4.34
N THR A 140 -2.15 -13.17 -3.11
CA THR A 140 -3.23 -13.84 -2.37
C THR A 140 -4.57 -13.68 -3.10
N MET A 141 -4.88 -12.46 -3.57
CA MET A 141 -6.10 -12.20 -4.34
C MET A 141 -6.11 -12.91 -5.69
N GLU A 142 -4.96 -12.99 -6.38
CA GLU A 142 -4.83 -13.76 -7.63
C GLU A 142 -5.04 -15.27 -7.43
N ASN A 143 -4.51 -15.83 -6.32
CA ASN A 143 -4.72 -17.22 -5.97
C ASN A 143 -6.18 -17.51 -5.63
N TYR A 144 -6.83 -16.61 -4.88
CA TYR A 144 -8.26 -16.69 -4.60
C TYR A 144 -9.09 -16.66 -5.89
N ALA A 145 -8.85 -15.69 -6.77
CA ALA A 145 -9.57 -15.59 -8.04
C ALA A 145 -9.38 -16.84 -8.92
N ARG A 146 -8.18 -17.42 -8.94
CA ARG A 146 -7.91 -18.68 -9.65
C ARG A 146 -8.70 -19.85 -9.06
N ALA A 147 -8.81 -19.93 -7.73
CA ALA A 147 -9.57 -20.99 -7.06
C ALA A 147 -11.08 -20.85 -7.30
N CYS A 148 -11.63 -19.63 -7.27
CA CYS A 148 -13.02 -19.37 -7.62
C CYS A 148 -13.31 -19.81 -9.05
N LYS A 149 -12.45 -19.44 -10.00
CA LYS A 149 -12.62 -19.83 -11.40
C LYS A 149 -12.57 -21.35 -11.59
N ALA A 150 -11.65 -22.04 -10.92
CA ALA A 150 -11.58 -23.50 -10.98
C ALA A 150 -12.84 -24.18 -10.43
N ALA A 151 -13.40 -23.64 -9.33
CA ALA A 151 -14.64 -24.15 -8.75
C ALA A 151 -15.86 -23.90 -9.67
N GLU A 152 -15.92 -22.74 -10.32
CA GLU A 152 -16.93 -22.46 -11.34
C GLU A 152 -16.80 -23.43 -12.53
N ASP A 153 -15.60 -23.63 -13.06
CA ASP A 153 -15.36 -24.55 -14.18
C ASP A 153 -15.74 -26.01 -13.81
N GLU A 154 -15.48 -26.47 -12.58
CA GLU A 154 -15.92 -27.77 -12.07
C GLU A 154 -17.45 -27.89 -11.93
N GLU A 155 -18.14 -26.81 -11.55
CA GLU A 155 -19.61 -26.77 -11.46
C GLU A 155 -20.26 -26.86 -12.85
N TYR A 156 -19.65 -26.27 -13.89
CA TYR A 156 -20.10 -26.37 -15.27
C TYR A 156 -19.76 -27.71 -15.96
N GLU A 157 -18.77 -28.46 -15.46
CA GLU A 157 -18.43 -29.80 -15.98
C GLU A 157 -19.25 -30.93 -15.33
N MET A 158 -20.10 -30.63 -14.36
CA MET A 158 -21.05 -31.61 -13.85
C MET A 158 -22.03 -32.01 -14.96
N PRO A 159 -22.18 -33.32 -15.28
CA PRO A 159 -23.16 -33.75 -16.27
C PRO A 159 -24.53 -33.25 -15.84
N GLU A 160 -25.25 -32.58 -16.75
CA GLU A 160 -26.66 -32.31 -16.55
C GLU A 160 -27.32 -33.63 -16.15
N ASP A 161 -28.01 -33.65 -15.02
CA ASP A 161 -28.75 -34.82 -14.56
C ASP A 161 -29.82 -35.11 -15.61
N ASP A 162 -29.52 -36.01 -16.55
CA ASP A 162 -30.42 -36.56 -17.59
C ASP A 162 -31.61 -37.34 -16.98
N GLY A 163 -31.98 -37.06 -15.73
CA GLY A 163 -33.07 -37.64 -14.96
C GLY A 163 -34.48 -37.20 -15.37
N TRP A 164 -34.68 -36.71 -16.60
CA TRP A 164 -35.99 -36.29 -17.12
C TRP A 164 -36.53 -37.07 -18.33
N GLU A 165 -36.01 -38.26 -18.62
CA GLU A 165 -36.73 -39.21 -19.48
C GLU A 165 -37.40 -40.30 -18.62
N ARG A 166 -38.68 -40.06 -18.35
CA ARG A 166 -39.61 -40.97 -17.66
C ARG A 166 -40.45 -41.74 -18.66
#